data_AF-A0A2H0IR90-F1
#
_entry.id   AF-A0A2H0IR90-F1
#
_cell.length_a   1.000
_cell.length_b   1.000
_cell.length_c   1.000
_cell.angle_alpha   90.00
_cell.angle_beta   90.00
_cell.angle_gamma   90.00
#
_symmetry.space_group_name_H-M   'P 1'
#
loop_
_entity.id
_entity.type
_entity.pdbx_description
1 polymer ?
#
loop_
_entity_poly.entity_id
_entity_poly.type
_entity_poly.pdbx_seq_one_letter_code
_entity_poly.pdbx_strand_id
1 'polypeptide(L)'
;MFVMFLLLNGCENYTAMETFDSGNVKKECQLKDGIPHGKCIYRFEDGAIESVRSYNNGTLNGLASFFYQNGQLHAKVKYINGIREGLTDYFDSAGVRYQSIDFRTNKADGTAYEFFSDGSLKKKINYSLGELNGPSTEYYADGTIRAQLNYSNGKLDGDIVQYFPNGKLELLRVYDNGRLLKSEYYSDSGILLGRFGEFMIDHEFVDSDSDSVSVTIALVNPEFGLLMLDITNPVVEEKTVYSESGIITFGLNLPKKGIGTLALEGILYELETTNNGNSAVIKNKIQFRYDIPYDLDKGFR
;
A
#
# COMPACT_ATOMS: atom_id res chain seq x y z
N MET A 1 42.23 -22.71 -6.34
CA MET A 1 42.86 -24.03 -6.04
C MET A 1 42.28 -24.58 -4.73
N PHE A 2 41.71 -25.79 -4.69
CA PHE A 2 41.12 -26.36 -3.46
C PHE A 2 42.24 -26.97 -2.59
N VAL A 3 42.61 -26.32 -1.48
CA VAL A 3 43.66 -26.82 -0.57
C VAL A 3 43.00 -27.31 0.73
N MET A 4 42.78 -28.62 0.82
CA MET A 4 42.19 -29.25 2.01
C MET A 4 43.28 -29.55 3.04
N PHE A 5 43.42 -28.71 4.06
CA PHE A 5 44.20 -29.06 5.25
C PHE A 5 43.35 -29.89 6.20
N LEU A 6 43.72 -31.17 6.38
CA LEU A 6 43.13 -32.07 7.36
C LEU A 6 43.93 -31.97 8.67
N LEU A 7 43.44 -31.24 9.66
CA LEU A 7 43.91 -31.38 11.04
C LEU A 7 43.24 -32.62 11.64
N LEU A 8 43.90 -33.78 11.50
CA LEU A 8 43.44 -35.06 12.00
C LEU A 8 43.65 -35.14 13.52
N ASN A 9 42.61 -34.79 14.28
CA ASN A 9 42.38 -35.42 15.58
C ASN A 9 41.46 -36.63 15.31
N GLY A 10 41.88 -37.82 15.73
CA GLY A 10 41.32 -39.11 15.28
C GLY A 10 39.79 -39.16 15.28
N CYS A 11 39.25 -39.76 14.21
CA CYS A 11 37.84 -40.07 13.90
C CYS A 11 36.77 -39.05 14.40
N GLU A 12 35.98 -38.53 13.45
CA GLU A 12 34.63 -37.94 13.64
C GLU A 12 34.45 -36.42 13.53
N ASN A 13 35.43 -35.54 13.77
CA ASN A 13 35.24 -34.09 13.52
C ASN A 13 36.53 -33.41 13.04
N TYR A 14 36.46 -32.59 12.00
CA TYR A 14 37.61 -31.82 11.50
C TYR A 14 37.20 -30.50 10.85
N THR A 15 38.14 -29.57 10.74
CA THR A 15 37.91 -28.28 10.06
C THR A 15 38.42 -28.36 8.63
N ALA A 16 37.57 -28.10 7.65
CA ALA A 16 37.96 -27.94 6.25
C ALA A 16 38.12 -26.47 5.90
N MET A 17 39.14 -26.16 5.10
CA MET A 17 39.44 -24.82 4.62
C MET A 17 39.37 -24.78 3.09
N GLU A 18 38.82 -23.70 2.55
CA GLU A 18 38.82 -23.37 1.13
C GLU A 18 39.43 -21.97 0.98
N THR A 19 40.28 -21.79 -0.03
CA THR A 19 40.95 -20.52 -0.32
C THR A 19 40.47 -19.93 -1.63
N PHE A 20 40.58 -18.61 -1.75
CA PHE A 20 40.53 -17.92 -3.03
C PHE A 20 41.74 -18.28 -3.89
N ASP A 21 41.74 -17.86 -5.16
CA ASP A 21 42.88 -18.07 -6.07
C ASP A 21 44.11 -17.24 -5.67
N SER A 22 43.91 -16.15 -4.91
CA SER A 22 44.97 -15.39 -4.26
C SER A 22 45.72 -16.17 -3.17
N GLY A 23 45.13 -17.27 -2.67
CA GLY A 23 45.58 -18.00 -1.50
C GLY A 23 44.96 -17.55 -0.18
N ASN A 24 44.21 -16.45 -0.15
CA ASN A 24 43.49 -16.00 1.05
C ASN A 24 42.38 -16.98 1.44
N VAL A 25 42.13 -17.13 2.74
CA VAL A 25 41.09 -18.05 3.24
C VAL A 25 39.71 -17.51 2.90
N LYS A 26 38.96 -18.27 2.10
CA LYS A 26 37.58 -17.95 1.71
C LYS A 26 36.57 -18.50 2.69
N LYS A 27 36.79 -19.73 3.16
CA LYS A 27 35.84 -20.46 3.99
C LYS A 27 36.56 -21.44 4.90
N GLU A 28 36.04 -21.57 6.11
CA GLU A 28 36.50 -22.52 7.12
C GLU A 28 35.28 -23.15 7.77
N CYS A 29 35.16 -24.48 7.77
CA CYS A 29 33.98 -25.18 8.24
C CYS A 29 34.32 -26.36 9.14
N GLN A 30 33.64 -26.46 10.28
CA GLN A 30 33.59 -27.68 11.07
C GLN A 30 32.74 -28.72 10.34
N LEU A 31 33.32 -29.90 10.13
CA LEU A 31 32.71 -31.02 9.45
C LEU A 31 32.61 -32.22 10.39
N LYS A 32 31.51 -32.97 10.28
CA LYS A 32 31.33 -34.32 10.81
C LYS A 32 31.06 -35.25 9.63
N ASP A 33 31.84 -36.32 9.50
CA ASP A 33 31.74 -37.27 8.39
C ASP A 33 31.77 -36.63 7.00
N GLY A 34 32.58 -35.57 6.84
CA GLY A 34 32.69 -34.81 5.58
C GLY A 34 31.56 -33.82 5.30
N ILE A 35 30.57 -33.72 6.20
CA ILE A 35 29.40 -32.86 6.06
C ILE A 35 29.47 -31.71 7.07
N PRO A 36 29.10 -30.46 6.71
CA PRO A 36 29.09 -29.34 7.65
C PRO A 36 28.29 -29.63 8.92
N HIS A 37 28.95 -29.59 10.08
CA HIS A 37 28.35 -29.83 11.39
C HIS A 37 29.07 -28.94 12.41
N GLY A 38 28.36 -27.96 12.95
CA GLY A 38 28.93 -26.88 13.76
C GLY A 38 29.10 -25.58 12.97
N LYS A 39 30.15 -24.83 13.28
CA LYS A 39 30.37 -23.48 12.78
C LYS A 39 31.12 -23.49 11.44
N CYS A 40 30.63 -22.68 10.50
CA CYS A 40 31.33 -22.26 9.31
C CYS A 40 31.57 -20.74 9.31
N ILE A 41 32.76 -20.33 8.90
CA ILE A 41 33.18 -18.94 8.78
C ILE A 41 33.51 -18.69 7.30
N TYR A 42 32.84 -17.70 6.72
CA TYR A 42 33.05 -17.23 5.36
C TYR A 42 33.71 -15.86 5.45
N ARG A 43 34.67 -15.59 4.57
CA ARG A 43 35.45 -14.36 4.56
C ARG A 43 35.41 -13.73 3.17
N PHE A 44 35.47 -12.41 3.13
CA PHE A 44 35.78 -11.65 1.92
C PHE A 44 37.24 -11.89 1.50
N GLU A 45 37.58 -11.46 0.27
CA GLU A 45 38.92 -11.62 -0.30
C GLU A 45 40.01 -10.96 0.55
N ASP A 46 39.70 -9.85 1.21
CA ASP A 46 40.61 -9.13 2.11
C ASP A 46 40.78 -9.79 3.50
N GLY A 47 40.08 -10.91 3.74
CA GLY A 47 40.11 -11.66 4.99
C GLY A 47 39.08 -11.20 6.02
N ALA A 48 38.33 -10.12 5.78
CA ALA A 48 37.24 -9.71 6.66
C ALA A 48 36.15 -10.80 6.71
N ILE A 49 35.52 -10.99 7.87
CA ILE A 49 34.45 -11.99 8.01
C ILE A 49 33.21 -11.51 7.26
N GLU A 50 32.73 -12.31 6.31
CA GLU A 50 31.49 -12.08 5.57
C GLU A 50 30.30 -12.65 6.35
N SER A 51 30.43 -13.90 6.81
CA SER A 51 29.38 -14.52 7.59
C SER A 51 29.88 -15.64 8.48
N VAL A 52 29.16 -15.85 9.57
CA VAL A 52 29.34 -16.96 10.50
C VAL A 52 28.03 -17.71 10.54
N ARG A 53 28.05 -19.00 10.20
CA ARG A 53 26.84 -19.81 10.04
C ARG A 53 26.96 -21.11 10.82
N SER A 54 25.87 -21.51 11.49
CA SER A 54 25.79 -22.76 12.24
C SER A 54 25.07 -23.81 11.41
N TYR A 55 25.61 -25.02 11.36
CA TYR A 55 25.07 -26.15 10.61
C TYR A 55 24.86 -27.36 11.52
N ASN A 56 23.86 -28.17 11.20
CA ASN A 56 23.66 -29.50 11.75
C ASN A 56 23.49 -30.45 10.55
N ASN A 57 24.47 -31.34 10.34
CA ASN A 57 24.48 -32.34 9.27
C ASN A 57 24.16 -31.74 7.89
N GLY A 58 24.86 -30.68 7.52
CA GLY A 58 24.79 -30.03 6.22
C GLY A 58 23.69 -28.99 6.10
N THR A 59 22.77 -28.93 7.06
CA THR A 59 21.63 -28.02 7.05
C THR A 59 21.86 -26.85 8.00
N LEU A 60 21.57 -25.61 7.59
CA LEU A 60 21.67 -24.44 8.47
C LEU A 60 20.78 -24.65 9.71
N ASN A 61 21.35 -24.58 10.89
CA ASN A 61 20.62 -24.78 12.14
C ASN A 61 21.31 -24.02 13.26
N GLY A 62 20.57 -23.12 13.92
CA GLY A 62 21.09 -22.16 14.87
C GLY A 62 21.25 -20.76 14.27
N LEU A 63 22.21 -19.99 14.78
CA LEU A 63 22.41 -18.60 14.39
C LEU A 63 23.32 -18.49 13.16
N ALA A 64 22.94 -17.59 12.26
CA ALA A 64 23.76 -17.09 11.18
C ALA A 64 23.91 -15.57 11.32
N SER A 65 25.15 -15.09 11.35
CA SER A 65 25.49 -13.67 11.38
C SER A 65 26.15 -13.28 10.08
N PHE A 66 25.73 -12.16 9.51
CA PHE A 66 26.23 -11.59 8.27
C PHE A 66 26.83 -10.22 8.56
N PHE A 67 27.93 -9.88 7.91
CA PHE A 67 28.68 -8.67 8.18
C PHE A 67 29.00 -7.95 6.87
N TYR A 68 29.11 -6.63 6.95
CA TYR A 68 29.72 -5.83 5.91
C TYR A 68 31.24 -6.03 5.90
N GLN A 69 31.88 -5.66 4.79
CA GLN A 69 33.34 -5.76 4.64
C GLN A 69 34.11 -4.94 5.69
N ASN A 70 33.52 -3.87 6.21
CA ASN A 70 34.09 -3.09 7.33
C ASN A 70 33.96 -3.78 8.71
N GLY A 71 33.43 -5.01 8.76
CA GLY A 71 33.27 -5.81 9.97
C GLY A 71 32.00 -5.51 10.78
N GLN A 72 31.20 -4.53 10.38
CA GLN A 72 29.94 -4.24 11.07
C GLN A 72 28.88 -5.31 10.77
N LEU A 73 28.06 -5.63 11.77
CA LEU A 73 26.99 -6.60 11.63
C LEU A 73 25.94 -6.07 10.66
N HIS A 74 25.63 -6.83 9.61
CA HIS A 74 24.52 -6.56 8.70
C HIS A 74 23.21 -7.17 9.24
N ALA A 75 23.25 -8.44 9.65
CA ALA A 75 22.08 -9.14 10.17
C ALA A 75 22.44 -10.34 11.04
N LYS A 76 21.53 -10.72 11.94
CA LYS A 76 21.59 -11.98 12.69
C LYS A 76 20.29 -12.72 12.55
N VAL A 77 20.34 -13.88 11.90
CA VAL A 77 19.18 -14.69 11.51
C VAL A 77 19.24 -16.01 12.26
N LYS A 78 18.11 -16.44 12.82
CA LYS A 78 17.98 -17.78 13.40
C LYS A 78 17.37 -18.72 12.37
N TYR A 79 17.99 -19.90 12.22
CA TYR A 79 17.53 -20.99 11.39
C TYR A 79 17.18 -22.21 12.24
N ILE A 80 16.09 -22.88 11.90
CA ILE A 80 15.73 -24.20 12.42
C ILE A 80 15.59 -25.12 11.21
N ASN A 81 16.50 -26.09 11.06
CA ASN A 81 16.52 -27.03 9.93
C ASN A 81 16.42 -26.36 8.55
N GLY A 82 17.19 -25.28 8.34
CA GLY A 82 17.24 -24.54 7.08
C GLY A 82 16.16 -23.48 6.91
N ILE A 83 15.27 -23.35 7.89
CA ILE A 83 14.12 -22.45 7.85
C ILE A 83 14.35 -21.25 8.78
N ARG A 84 14.24 -20.02 8.25
CA ARG A 84 14.33 -18.80 9.06
C ARG A 84 13.16 -18.71 10.02
N GLU A 85 13.48 -18.41 11.28
CA GLU A 85 12.53 -18.35 12.37
C GLU A 85 12.91 -17.26 13.38
N GLY A 86 11.92 -16.51 13.85
CA GLY A 86 12.03 -15.45 14.85
C GLY A 86 12.51 -14.10 14.31
N LEU A 87 12.66 -13.17 15.25
CA LEU A 87 13.04 -11.79 14.98
C LEU A 87 14.44 -11.69 14.37
N THR A 88 14.54 -10.98 13.26
CA THR A 88 15.79 -10.65 12.56
C THR A 88 15.94 -9.15 12.45
N ASP A 89 17.05 -8.64 12.97
CA ASP A 89 17.43 -7.24 12.84
C ASP A 89 18.42 -7.04 11.70
N TYR A 90 18.23 -5.95 10.97
CA TYR A 90 19.09 -5.51 9.88
C TYR A 90 19.67 -4.14 10.21
N PHE A 91 20.96 -4.00 9.98
CA PHE A 91 21.74 -2.80 10.23
C PHE A 91 22.46 -2.40 8.95
N ASP A 92 22.70 -1.11 8.76
CA ASP A 92 23.46 -0.59 7.64
C ASP A 92 24.98 -0.68 7.89
N SER A 93 25.79 -0.24 6.92
CA SER A 93 27.25 -0.25 7.03
C SER A 93 27.82 0.80 7.98
N ALA A 94 26.99 1.60 8.64
CA ALA A 94 27.37 2.47 9.75
C ALA A 94 26.97 1.87 11.13
N GLY A 95 26.19 0.78 11.12
CA GLY A 95 25.77 0.04 12.30
C GLY A 95 24.41 0.48 12.82
N VAL A 96 23.70 1.32 12.05
CA VAL A 96 22.38 1.82 12.39
C VAL A 96 21.35 0.76 11.97
N ARG A 97 20.52 0.35 12.93
CA ARG A 97 19.39 -0.56 12.67
C ARG A 97 18.38 0.15 11.78
N TYR A 98 18.15 -0.34 10.57
CA TYR A 98 17.16 0.23 9.65
C TYR A 98 15.89 -0.63 9.54
N GLN A 99 15.95 -1.90 9.96
CA GLN A 99 14.80 -2.81 9.86
C GLN A 99 14.82 -3.92 10.91
N SER A 100 13.63 -4.38 11.29
CA SER A 100 13.41 -5.59 12.09
C SER A 100 12.18 -6.35 11.57
N ILE A 101 12.29 -7.66 11.39
CA ILE A 101 11.21 -8.50 10.83
C ILE A 101 11.10 -9.79 11.65
N ASP A 102 9.88 -10.16 12.06
CA ASP A 102 9.60 -11.50 12.60
C ASP A 102 9.35 -12.48 11.45
N PHE A 103 10.13 -13.57 11.43
CA PHE A 103 9.99 -14.63 10.44
C PHE A 103 9.38 -15.87 11.06
N ARG A 104 8.42 -16.48 10.38
CA ARG A 104 7.98 -17.85 10.65
C ARG A 104 7.98 -18.65 9.37
N THR A 105 8.60 -19.82 9.40
CA THR A 105 8.65 -20.69 8.22
C THR A 105 9.17 -20.00 6.94
N ASN A 106 10.29 -19.26 7.06
CA ASN A 106 10.90 -18.45 5.99
C ASN A 106 10.13 -17.21 5.50
N LYS A 107 8.92 -16.96 6.01
CA LYS A 107 8.05 -15.85 5.61
C LYS A 107 7.94 -14.82 6.72
N ALA A 108 7.80 -13.55 6.37
CA ALA A 108 7.49 -12.53 7.35
C ALA A 108 6.10 -12.82 7.96
N ASP A 109 6.00 -12.91 9.27
CA ASP A 109 4.76 -13.26 9.96
C ASP A 109 4.77 -12.65 11.36
N GLY A 110 4.01 -11.57 11.53
CA GLY A 110 4.06 -10.68 12.68
C GLY A 110 4.36 -9.23 12.30
N THR A 111 4.79 -8.44 13.28
CA THR A 111 5.08 -7.01 13.07
C THR A 111 6.53 -6.81 12.63
N ALA A 112 6.71 -6.11 11.52
CA ALA A 112 7.98 -5.55 11.07
C ALA A 112 8.09 -4.07 11.43
N TYR A 113 9.32 -3.60 11.59
CA TYR A 113 9.66 -2.23 11.92
C TYR A 113 10.71 -1.72 10.95
N GLU A 114 10.55 -0.48 10.48
CA GLU A 114 11.58 0.27 9.76
C GLU A 114 11.95 1.52 10.56
N PHE A 115 13.21 1.93 10.50
CA PHE A 115 13.74 3.04 11.27
C PHE A 115 14.38 4.10 10.37
N PHE A 116 14.40 5.34 10.83
CA PHE A 116 15.21 6.41 10.26
C PHE A 116 16.68 6.24 10.65
N SER A 117 17.57 7.02 10.01
CA SER A 117 19.02 6.98 10.27
C SER A 117 19.41 7.43 11.68
N ASP A 118 18.54 8.14 12.40
CA ASP A 118 18.73 8.50 13.82
C ASP A 118 18.22 7.42 14.79
N GLY A 119 17.67 6.31 14.25
CA GLY A 119 17.10 5.21 15.02
C GLY A 119 15.63 5.40 15.43
N SER A 120 15.01 6.54 15.11
CA SER A 120 13.59 6.76 15.36
C SER A 120 12.71 5.86 14.46
N LEU A 121 11.53 5.49 14.96
CA LEU A 121 10.63 4.59 14.24
C LEU A 121 10.06 5.29 13.00
N LYS A 122 10.23 4.69 11.83
CA LYS A 122 9.72 5.18 10.55
C LYS A 122 8.44 4.49 10.13
N LYS A 123 8.39 3.16 10.25
CA LYS A 123 7.21 2.36 9.92
C LYS A 123 7.02 1.21 10.88
N LYS A 124 5.75 0.89 11.17
CA LYS A 124 5.30 -0.34 11.82
C LYS A 124 4.34 -1.03 10.86
N ILE A 125 4.67 -2.23 10.40
CA ILE A 125 3.98 -2.93 9.32
C ILE A 125 3.62 -4.33 9.80
N ASN A 126 2.39 -4.79 9.58
CA ASN A 126 2.01 -6.15 9.92
C ASN A 126 2.00 -7.06 8.69
N TYR A 127 2.54 -8.26 8.88
CA TYR A 127 2.60 -9.33 7.88
C TYR A 127 1.91 -10.58 8.39
N SER A 128 1.32 -11.35 7.48
CA SER A 128 0.90 -12.72 7.70
C SER A 128 1.33 -13.58 6.51
N LEU A 129 2.05 -14.66 6.78
CA LEU A 129 2.54 -15.61 5.76
C LEU A 129 3.26 -14.96 4.56
N GLY A 130 3.97 -13.85 4.81
CA GLY A 130 4.76 -13.10 3.84
C GLY A 130 4.02 -11.97 3.13
N GLU A 131 2.73 -11.77 3.40
CA GLU A 131 1.91 -10.71 2.80
C GLU A 131 1.54 -9.65 3.82
N LEU A 132 1.37 -8.40 3.37
CA LEU A 132 0.85 -7.33 4.24
C LEU A 132 -0.56 -7.68 4.71
N ASN A 133 -0.77 -7.68 6.02
CA ASN A 133 -2.06 -8.03 6.61
C ASN A 133 -2.24 -7.35 7.97
N GLY A 134 -3.33 -6.61 8.12
CA GLY A 134 -3.66 -5.83 9.30
C GLY A 134 -3.15 -4.38 9.27
N PRO A 135 -3.25 -3.68 10.41
CA PRO A 135 -2.96 -2.26 10.50
C PRO A 135 -1.48 -1.98 10.30
N SER A 136 -1.14 -0.86 9.69
CA SER A 136 0.23 -0.35 9.56
C SER A 136 0.26 1.13 9.89
N THR A 137 1.40 1.64 10.32
CA THR A 137 1.57 3.04 10.71
C THR A 137 2.92 3.55 10.23
N GLU A 138 2.90 4.73 9.63
CA GLU A 138 4.10 5.47 9.23
C GLU A 138 4.23 6.73 10.08
N TYR A 139 5.46 7.13 10.35
CA TYR A 139 5.79 8.25 11.21
C TYR A 139 6.67 9.25 10.47
N TYR A 140 6.57 10.52 10.86
CA TYR A 140 7.58 11.52 10.58
C TYR A 140 8.80 11.33 11.49
N ALA A 141 9.91 11.99 11.16
CA ALA A 141 11.16 11.88 11.92
C ALA A 141 11.05 12.43 13.36
N ASP A 142 10.09 13.32 13.62
CA ASP A 142 9.78 13.81 14.97
C ASP A 142 8.91 12.82 15.79
N GLY A 143 8.55 11.68 15.21
CA GLY A 143 7.72 10.65 15.83
C GLY A 143 6.21 10.88 15.71
N THR A 144 5.76 11.98 15.10
CA THR A 144 4.34 12.20 14.83
C THR A 144 3.84 11.24 13.75
N ILE A 145 2.55 10.88 13.81
CA ILE A 145 1.96 9.95 12.84
C ILE A 145 1.83 10.65 11.50
N ARG A 146 2.46 10.07 10.48
CA ARG A 146 2.32 10.48 9.08
C ARG A 146 1.15 9.80 8.41
N ALA A 147 1.00 8.49 8.62
CA ALA A 147 -0.07 7.73 8.00
C ALA A 147 -0.51 6.53 8.85
N GLN A 148 -1.80 6.24 8.81
CA GLN A 148 -2.39 5.01 9.31
C GLN A 148 -3.00 4.27 8.13
N LEU A 149 -2.58 3.03 7.94
CA LEU A 149 -3.01 2.20 6.82
C LEU A 149 -3.55 0.88 7.35
N ASN A 150 -4.31 0.18 6.52
CA ASN A 150 -4.73 -1.18 6.80
C ASN A 150 -4.65 -2.01 5.52
N TYR A 151 -4.23 -3.27 5.67
CA TYR A 151 -4.03 -4.18 4.57
C TYR A 151 -4.79 -5.49 4.78
N SER A 152 -5.28 -6.06 3.69
CA SER A 152 -5.85 -7.41 3.64
C SER A 152 -5.29 -8.12 2.42
N ASN A 153 -4.63 -9.27 2.64
CA ASN A 153 -4.01 -10.09 1.59
C ASN A 153 -3.14 -9.27 0.60
N GLY A 154 -2.26 -8.42 1.15
CA GLY A 154 -1.34 -7.59 0.36
C GLY A 154 -1.95 -6.33 -0.26
N LYS A 155 -3.25 -6.06 -0.10
CA LYS A 155 -3.95 -4.90 -0.67
C LYS A 155 -4.42 -3.94 0.42
N LEU A 156 -4.51 -2.65 0.10
CA LEU A 156 -5.15 -1.67 0.99
C LEU A 156 -6.62 -2.02 1.19
N ASP A 157 -7.10 -1.96 2.43
CA ASP A 157 -8.46 -2.35 2.79
C ASP A 157 -8.95 -1.56 4.01
N GLY A 158 -10.15 -0.99 3.93
CA GLY A 158 -10.69 -0.06 4.92
C GLY A 158 -10.13 1.36 4.81
N ASP A 159 -10.15 2.07 5.94
CA ASP A 159 -9.78 3.49 6.02
C ASP A 159 -8.26 3.68 6.07
N ILE A 160 -7.78 4.56 5.21
CA ILE A 160 -6.39 5.00 5.13
C ILE A 160 -6.36 6.50 5.37
N VAL A 161 -5.56 6.92 6.34
CA VAL A 161 -5.46 8.32 6.76
C VAL A 161 -4.02 8.77 6.65
N GLN A 162 -3.77 9.95 6.07
CA GLN A 162 -2.48 10.62 6.08
C GLN A 162 -2.62 12.02 6.66
N TYR A 163 -1.59 12.46 7.35
CA TYR A 163 -1.55 13.73 8.04
C TYR A 163 -0.34 14.53 7.57
N PHE A 164 -0.47 15.85 7.52
CA PHE A 164 0.65 16.76 7.38
C PHE A 164 1.58 16.72 8.60
N PRO A 165 2.82 17.24 8.51
CA PRO A 165 3.72 17.35 9.66
C PRO A 165 3.16 18.18 10.83
N ASN A 166 2.20 19.06 10.58
CA ASN A 166 1.51 19.83 11.63
C ASN A 166 0.38 19.05 12.33
N GLY A 167 0.18 17.77 11.97
CA GLY A 167 -0.83 16.87 12.54
C GLY A 167 -2.23 17.01 11.95
N LYS A 168 -2.46 17.92 11.00
CA LYS A 168 -3.76 18.06 10.33
C LYS A 168 -3.94 16.99 9.26
N LEU A 169 -5.19 16.59 9.05
CA LEU A 169 -5.57 15.65 7.99
C LEU A 169 -5.14 16.19 6.63
N GLU A 170 -4.40 15.36 5.88
CA GLU A 170 -4.00 15.62 4.49
C GLU A 170 -4.87 14.81 3.53
N LEU A 171 -5.09 13.54 3.88
CA LEU A 171 -5.74 12.58 3.00
C LEU A 171 -6.56 11.58 3.81
N LEU A 172 -7.81 11.40 3.41
CA LEU A 172 -8.62 10.24 3.79
C LEU A 172 -8.92 9.43 2.52
N ARG A 173 -8.75 8.11 2.57
CA ARG A 173 -9.19 7.19 1.52
C ARG A 173 -9.86 5.97 2.13
N VAL A 174 -10.89 5.48 1.46
CA VAL A 174 -11.56 4.23 1.84
C VAL A 174 -11.37 3.22 0.72
N TYR A 175 -10.85 2.05 1.06
CA TYR A 175 -10.64 0.95 0.13
C TYR A 175 -11.51 -0.25 0.49
N ASP A 176 -11.92 -0.99 -0.53
CA ASP A 176 -12.47 -2.34 -0.40
C ASP A 176 -11.65 -3.28 -1.28
N ASN A 177 -10.87 -4.16 -0.65
CA ASN A 177 -10.02 -5.15 -1.32
C ASN A 177 -9.11 -4.55 -2.42
N GLY A 178 -8.54 -3.37 -2.14
CA GLY A 178 -7.68 -2.61 -3.04
C GLY A 178 -8.40 -1.68 -4.03
N ARG A 179 -9.74 -1.71 -4.09
CA ARG A 179 -10.55 -0.78 -4.89
C ARG A 179 -10.81 0.49 -4.09
N LEU A 180 -10.45 1.65 -4.62
CA LEU A 180 -10.74 2.94 -4.01
C LEU A 180 -12.24 3.26 -4.12
N LEU A 181 -12.93 3.43 -3.00
CA LEU A 181 -14.35 3.79 -2.93
C LEU A 181 -14.54 5.29 -2.78
N LYS A 182 -13.69 5.91 -1.96
CA LYS A 182 -13.80 7.30 -1.54
C LYS A 182 -12.42 7.89 -1.29
N SER A 183 -12.25 9.17 -1.61
CA SER A 183 -11.09 9.93 -1.15
C SER A 183 -11.44 11.38 -0.87
N GLU A 184 -10.76 11.99 0.10
CA GLU A 184 -10.82 13.41 0.43
C GLU A 184 -9.40 13.93 0.62
N TYR A 185 -9.11 15.11 0.06
CA TYR A 185 -7.80 15.77 0.13
C TYR A 185 -7.96 17.15 0.75
N TYR A 186 -7.07 17.50 1.66
CA TYR A 186 -7.14 18.72 2.44
C TYR A 186 -5.86 19.54 2.29
N SER A 187 -5.96 20.85 2.47
CA SER A 187 -4.79 21.72 2.61
C SER A 187 -4.16 21.57 4.00
N ASP A 188 -2.94 22.05 4.17
CA ASP A 188 -2.26 22.12 5.47
C ASP A 188 -2.95 23.05 6.48
N SER A 189 -3.86 23.92 6.02
CA SER A 189 -4.73 24.73 6.87
C SER A 189 -5.98 23.97 7.33
N GLY A 190 -6.30 22.82 6.72
CA GLY A 190 -7.46 21.97 7.01
C GLY A 190 -8.67 22.23 6.10
N ILE A 191 -8.48 22.93 4.99
CA ILE A 191 -9.55 23.22 4.02
C ILE A 191 -9.68 22.02 3.08
N LEU A 192 -10.90 21.51 2.87
CA LEU A 192 -11.17 20.46 1.89
C LEU A 192 -10.90 21.00 0.47
N LEU A 193 -9.94 20.40 -0.23
CA LEU A 193 -9.55 20.79 -1.60
C LEU A 193 -10.24 19.95 -2.66
N GLY A 194 -10.54 18.69 -2.34
CA GLY A 194 -11.11 17.76 -3.31
C GLY A 194 -11.68 16.52 -2.65
N ARG A 195 -12.70 15.94 -3.28
CA ARG A 195 -13.26 14.64 -2.88
C ARG A 195 -13.63 13.81 -4.11
N PHE A 196 -13.63 12.51 -3.94
CA PHE A 196 -14.07 11.50 -4.90
C PHE A 196 -14.92 10.48 -4.16
N GLY A 197 -15.97 10.00 -4.81
CA GLY A 197 -16.80 8.90 -4.32
C GLY A 197 -17.64 8.30 -5.44
N GLU A 198 -18.09 7.05 -5.26
CA GLU A 198 -19.06 6.45 -6.15
C GLU A 198 -20.48 6.91 -5.78
N PHE A 199 -21.20 7.47 -6.76
CA PHE A 199 -22.62 7.80 -6.63
C PHE A 199 -23.48 6.67 -7.22
N MET A 200 -24.58 6.36 -6.54
CA MET A 200 -25.64 5.50 -7.07
C MET A 200 -26.81 6.36 -7.55
N ILE A 201 -27.44 5.92 -8.64
CA ILE A 201 -28.72 6.48 -9.09
C ILE A 201 -29.79 5.74 -8.31
N ASP A 202 -30.56 6.47 -7.49
CA ASP A 202 -31.56 5.88 -6.61
C ASP A 202 -32.90 5.68 -7.33
N HIS A 203 -33.48 6.72 -7.92
CA HIS A 203 -34.78 6.65 -8.59
C HIS A 203 -34.79 7.52 -9.87
N GLU A 204 -35.48 7.04 -10.91
CA GLU A 204 -35.80 7.77 -12.14
C GLU A 204 -37.30 8.15 -12.12
N PHE A 205 -37.62 9.45 -12.13
CA PHE A 205 -38.98 9.92 -12.39
C PHE A 205 -39.04 10.52 -13.80
N VAL A 206 -40.03 10.09 -14.58
CA VAL A 206 -40.27 10.54 -15.95
C VAL A 206 -41.68 11.13 -16.00
N ASP A 207 -41.79 12.44 -16.15
CA ASP A 207 -43.07 13.11 -16.42
C ASP A 207 -43.11 13.56 -17.90
N SER A 208 -44.23 13.30 -18.57
CA SER A 208 -44.39 13.48 -20.02
C SER A 208 -45.50 14.49 -20.31
N ASP A 209 -45.10 15.71 -20.66
CA ASP A 209 -45.99 16.69 -21.29
C ASP A 209 -45.79 16.70 -22.82
N SER A 210 -46.64 17.43 -23.55
CA SER A 210 -46.81 17.28 -25.01
C SER A 210 -45.53 17.41 -25.83
N ASP A 211 -44.48 18.09 -25.33
CA ASP A 211 -43.28 18.41 -26.10
C ASP A 211 -41.94 18.23 -25.36
N SER A 212 -41.93 17.82 -24.09
CA SER A 212 -40.70 17.52 -23.33
C SER A 212 -40.88 16.38 -22.33
N VAL A 213 -39.78 15.67 -22.06
CA VAL A 213 -39.69 14.66 -21.00
C VAL A 213 -38.89 15.27 -19.86
N SER A 214 -39.47 15.39 -18.66
CA SER A 214 -38.74 15.78 -17.45
C SER A 214 -38.17 14.53 -16.77
N VAL A 215 -36.84 14.40 -16.73
CA VAL A 215 -36.16 13.32 -16.00
C VAL A 215 -35.62 13.85 -14.68
N THR A 216 -36.03 13.21 -13.59
CA THR A 216 -35.43 13.36 -12.26
C THR A 216 -34.50 12.20 -11.95
N ILE A 217 -33.21 12.52 -11.84
CA ILE A 217 -32.17 11.60 -11.39
C ILE A 217 -31.87 11.95 -9.93
N ALA A 218 -32.25 11.07 -9.01
CA ALA A 218 -31.79 11.13 -7.63
C ALA A 218 -30.39 10.53 -7.56
N LEU A 219 -29.35 11.36 -7.42
CA LEU A 219 -28.04 10.86 -7.02
C LEU A 219 -28.04 10.69 -5.51
N VAL A 220 -27.91 9.45 -5.06
CA VAL A 220 -27.74 9.15 -3.65
C VAL A 220 -26.31 8.71 -3.46
N ASN A 221 -25.59 9.52 -2.68
CA ASN A 221 -24.41 9.03 -1.99
C ASN A 221 -24.83 8.66 -0.57
N PRO A 222 -24.86 7.37 -0.20
CA PRO A 222 -25.34 6.96 1.12
C PRO A 222 -24.48 7.49 2.28
N GLU A 223 -23.30 8.04 2.02
CA GLU A 223 -22.38 8.55 3.04
C GLU A 223 -22.22 10.07 3.07
N PHE A 224 -22.74 10.81 2.08
CA PHE A 224 -22.51 12.26 1.98
C PHE A 224 -23.80 13.04 1.73
N GLY A 225 -24.02 14.09 2.53
CA GLY A 225 -25.01 15.14 2.24
C GLY A 225 -24.53 16.12 1.16
N LEU A 226 -25.51 16.74 0.49
CA LEU A 226 -25.50 17.88 -0.47
C LEU A 226 -24.21 18.18 -1.27
N LEU A 227 -24.37 18.17 -2.60
CA LEU A 227 -23.36 18.51 -3.61
C LEU A 227 -23.88 19.69 -4.45
N MET A 228 -23.00 20.65 -4.80
CA MET A 228 -23.29 21.76 -5.72
C MET A 228 -22.63 21.46 -7.06
N LEU A 229 -23.33 21.73 -8.16
CA LEU A 229 -22.93 21.28 -9.50
C LEU A 229 -23.11 22.40 -10.52
N ASP A 230 -22.10 22.61 -11.37
CA ASP A 230 -22.08 23.64 -12.42
C ASP A 230 -22.12 22.94 -13.80
N ILE A 231 -23.13 23.23 -14.62
CA ILE A 231 -23.38 22.54 -15.90
C ILE A 231 -23.35 23.55 -17.05
N THR A 232 -22.56 23.26 -18.10
CA THR A 232 -22.45 24.10 -19.31
C THR A 232 -23.08 23.44 -20.55
N ASN A 233 -24.35 23.80 -20.83
CA ASN A 233 -25.07 23.89 -22.13
C ASN A 233 -25.25 22.65 -23.07
N PRO A 234 -26.30 22.58 -23.95
CA PRO A 234 -27.46 23.47 -24.10
C PRO A 234 -28.85 22.84 -23.80
N VAL A 235 -29.68 23.68 -23.16
CA VAL A 235 -31.15 23.66 -22.90
C VAL A 235 -31.65 22.58 -21.90
N VAL A 236 -32.46 22.86 -20.86
CA VAL A 236 -33.47 23.92 -20.56
C VAL A 236 -33.55 24.13 -19.03
N GLU A 237 -33.96 25.33 -18.62
CA GLU A 237 -34.32 25.82 -17.26
C GLU A 237 -34.04 24.95 -16.03
N GLU A 238 -33.20 25.53 -15.17
CA GLU A 238 -32.85 25.05 -13.84
C GLU A 238 -34.04 25.19 -12.87
N LYS A 239 -34.42 24.08 -12.24
CA LYS A 239 -35.12 24.13 -10.96
C LYS A 239 -34.45 23.18 -9.98
N THR A 240 -33.32 23.62 -9.44
CA THR A 240 -32.60 22.90 -8.39
C THR A 240 -33.50 22.87 -7.13
N VAL A 241 -34.08 21.71 -6.84
CA VAL A 241 -34.83 21.50 -5.59
C VAL A 241 -33.90 20.78 -4.62
N TYR A 242 -33.38 21.53 -3.67
CA TYR A 242 -32.61 21.00 -2.55
C TYR A 242 -33.56 20.33 -1.55
N SER A 243 -33.30 19.07 -1.19
CA SER A 243 -33.94 18.42 -0.04
C SER A 243 -32.92 18.18 1.07
N GLU A 244 -33.33 18.32 2.32
CA GLU A 244 -32.50 18.07 3.52
C GLU A 244 -32.00 16.62 3.62
N SER A 245 -32.49 15.72 2.76
CA SER A 245 -32.25 14.28 2.74
C SER A 245 -31.07 13.80 1.88
N GLY A 246 -30.24 14.69 1.34
CA GLY A 246 -29.07 14.29 0.53
C GLY A 246 -29.43 13.78 -0.88
N ILE A 247 -30.69 13.93 -1.28
CA ILE A 247 -31.17 13.63 -2.63
C ILE A 247 -31.01 14.89 -3.47
N ILE A 248 -30.20 14.81 -4.52
CA ILE A 248 -30.09 15.84 -5.56
C ILE A 248 -31.01 15.43 -6.69
N THR A 249 -31.99 16.27 -6.99
CA THR A 249 -32.96 16.07 -8.08
C THR A 249 -32.65 17.04 -9.21
N PHE A 250 -32.39 16.50 -10.40
CA PHE A 250 -32.31 17.28 -11.63
C PHE A 250 -33.67 17.30 -12.32
N GLY A 251 -34.01 18.39 -13.02
CA GLY A 251 -35.09 18.39 -14.00
C GLY A 251 -34.47 18.52 -15.37
N LEU A 252 -34.42 17.44 -16.15
CA LEU A 252 -33.87 17.48 -17.52
C LEU A 252 -35.02 17.45 -18.51
N ASN A 253 -35.14 18.46 -19.38
CA ASN A 253 -36.06 18.44 -20.51
C ASN A 253 -35.39 17.79 -21.73
N LEU A 254 -35.73 16.53 -22.02
CA LEU A 254 -35.21 15.79 -23.17
C LEU A 254 -36.20 15.76 -24.34
N PRO A 255 -35.72 15.77 -25.61
CA PRO A 255 -36.56 15.51 -26.77
C PRO A 255 -37.06 14.06 -26.80
N LYS A 256 -38.29 13.84 -27.31
CA LYS A 256 -38.99 12.53 -27.36
C LYS A 256 -38.21 11.39 -28.04
N LYS A 257 -37.21 11.71 -28.87
CA LYS A 257 -36.31 10.76 -29.51
C LYS A 257 -34.93 11.39 -29.67
N GLY A 258 -33.92 10.81 -29.03
CA GLY A 258 -32.55 11.29 -29.16
C GLY A 258 -31.59 10.62 -28.18
N ILE A 259 -30.31 10.82 -28.44
CA ILE A 259 -29.23 10.54 -27.48
C ILE A 259 -28.82 11.89 -26.93
N GLY A 260 -28.87 12.03 -25.61
CA GLY A 260 -28.38 13.20 -24.88
C GLY A 260 -27.19 12.80 -24.01
N THR A 261 -26.32 13.75 -23.71
CA THR A 261 -25.21 13.54 -22.79
C THR A 261 -25.37 14.46 -21.61
N LEU A 262 -25.38 13.90 -20.40
CA LEU A 262 -25.39 14.66 -19.16
C LEU A 262 -23.99 14.62 -18.57
N ALA A 263 -23.39 15.80 -18.37
CA ALA A 263 -22.14 15.93 -17.63
C ALA A 263 -22.44 16.32 -16.18
N LEU A 264 -22.12 15.44 -15.24
CA LEU A 264 -22.22 15.69 -13.80
C LEU A 264 -20.84 15.50 -13.18
N GLU A 265 -20.22 16.58 -12.69
CA GLU A 265 -18.88 16.55 -12.08
C GLU A 265 -17.84 15.84 -12.97
N GLY A 266 -17.88 16.09 -14.27
CA GLY A 266 -16.98 15.46 -15.25
C GLY A 266 -17.31 14.01 -15.62
N ILE A 267 -18.34 13.40 -15.02
CA ILE A 267 -18.87 12.09 -15.40
C ILE A 267 -19.91 12.29 -16.51
N LEU A 268 -19.70 11.63 -17.65
CA LEU A 268 -20.63 11.67 -18.78
C LEU A 268 -21.61 10.50 -18.68
N TYR A 269 -22.89 10.82 -18.64
CA TYR A 269 -23.97 9.85 -18.71
C TYR A 269 -24.60 9.93 -20.10
N GLU A 270 -24.71 8.79 -20.76
CA GLU A 270 -25.42 8.67 -22.02
C GLU A 270 -26.89 8.36 -21.75
N LEU A 271 -27.75 9.28 -22.14
CA LEU A 271 -29.19 9.22 -21.96
C LEU A 271 -29.82 8.85 -23.30
N GLU A 272 -30.58 7.77 -23.35
CA GLU A 272 -31.36 7.41 -24.55
C GLU A 272 -32.86 7.49 -24.27
N THR A 273 -33.57 8.33 -25.02
CA THR A 273 -35.04 8.39 -24.98
C THR A 273 -35.63 7.46 -26.04
N THR A 274 -36.57 6.60 -25.64
CA THR A 274 -37.20 5.63 -26.56
C THR A 274 -38.59 6.06 -26.99
N ASN A 275 -39.00 5.66 -28.19
CA ASN A 275 -40.17 6.16 -28.93
C ASN A 275 -41.56 5.87 -28.31
N ASN A 276 -41.63 5.20 -27.15
CA ASN A 276 -42.91 4.80 -26.52
C ASN A 276 -43.36 5.78 -25.42
N GLY A 277 -43.11 7.07 -25.64
CA GLY A 277 -43.85 8.17 -25.00
C GLY A 277 -43.48 8.52 -23.57
N ASN A 278 -43.15 7.57 -22.69
CA ASN A 278 -43.14 7.85 -21.24
C ASN A 278 -41.92 7.29 -20.49
N SER A 279 -40.83 6.93 -21.17
CA SER A 279 -39.64 6.35 -20.52
C SER A 279 -38.32 6.75 -21.20
N ALA A 280 -37.44 7.41 -20.45
CA ALA A 280 -36.02 7.54 -20.76
C ALA A 280 -35.26 6.38 -20.08
N VAL A 281 -34.18 5.88 -20.70
CA VAL A 281 -33.34 4.82 -20.11
C VAL A 281 -31.90 5.30 -20.10
N ILE A 282 -31.27 5.32 -18.92
CA ILE A 282 -29.84 5.62 -18.79
C ILE A 282 -29.06 4.34 -19.10
N LYS A 283 -28.33 4.32 -20.22
CA LYS A 283 -27.75 3.07 -20.73
C LYS A 283 -26.34 2.79 -20.27
N ASN A 284 -25.51 3.81 -20.03
CA ASN A 284 -24.09 3.62 -19.76
C ASN A 284 -23.57 4.54 -18.64
N LYS A 285 -22.81 3.95 -17.70
CA LYS A 285 -21.99 4.65 -16.71
C LYS A 285 -20.62 4.89 -17.34
N ILE A 286 -20.30 6.10 -17.79
CA ILE A 286 -18.95 6.41 -18.30
C ILE A 286 -18.17 7.09 -17.18
N GLN A 287 -17.32 6.32 -16.51
CA GLN A 287 -16.59 6.76 -15.32
C GLN A 287 -15.41 7.66 -15.73
N PHE A 288 -15.39 8.90 -15.26
CA PHE A 288 -14.22 9.77 -15.36
C PHE A 288 -13.86 10.34 -13.99
N ARG A 289 -12.57 10.66 -13.84
CA ARG A 289 -11.98 11.34 -12.69
C ARG A 289 -12.09 12.85 -12.93
N TYR A 290 -12.58 13.61 -11.96
CA TYR A 290 -12.54 15.07 -11.99
C TYR A 290 -11.90 15.59 -10.70
N ASP A 291 -10.95 16.50 -10.86
CA ASP A 291 -10.33 17.27 -9.78
C ASP A 291 -11.14 18.55 -9.62
N ILE A 292 -11.58 18.90 -8.41
CA ILE A 292 -12.20 20.21 -8.17
C ILE A 292 -11.12 21.27 -8.48
N PRO A 293 -11.31 22.15 -9.49
CA PRO A 293 -10.34 23.20 -9.75
C PRO A 293 -10.35 24.17 -8.57
N TYR A 294 -9.32 24.09 -7.72
CA TYR A 294 -9.08 25.09 -6.69
C TYR A 294 -8.47 26.33 -7.35
N ASP A 295 -9.31 27.34 -7.61
CA ASP A 295 -8.86 28.67 -8.03
C ASP A 295 -8.34 29.42 -6.80
N LEU A 296 -7.01 29.48 -6.66
CA LEU A 296 -6.32 30.19 -5.57
C LEU A 296 -6.73 31.68 -5.46
N ASP A 297 -7.28 32.26 -6.53
CA ASP A 297 -7.62 33.69 -6.59
C ASP A 297 -9.09 34.01 -6.30
N LYS A 298 -9.96 33.02 -6.07
CA LYS A 298 -11.38 33.25 -5.80
C LYS A 298 -11.83 32.51 -4.54
N GLY A 299 -11.60 33.17 -3.39
CA GLY A 299 -12.35 32.85 -2.17
C GLY A 299 -13.85 32.92 -2.44
N PHE A 300 -14.60 32.00 -1.83
CA PHE A 300 -16.05 31.84 -1.90
C PHE A 300 -16.82 33.07 -2.40
N ARG A 301 -17.36 32.97 -3.62
CA ARG A 301 -18.57 33.67 -4.07
C ARG A 301 -19.38 32.76 -4.95
#